data_AF-A0A931SCR9-F1
#
_entry.id   AF-A0A931SCR9-F1
#
_cell.length_a   1.000
_cell.length_b   1.000
_cell.length_c   1.000
_cell.angle_alpha   90.00
_cell.angle_beta   90.00
_cell.angle_gamma   90.00
#
_symmetry.space_group_name_H-M   'P 1'
#
loop_
_entity.id
_entity.type
_entity.pdbx_description
1 polymer ?
#
loop_
_entity_poly.entity_id
_entity_poly.type
_entity_poly.pdbx_seq_one_letter_code
_entity_poly.pdbx_strand_id
1 'polypeptide(L)'
;MNSYNQKLYACYLDLRRAAVSFYKAPQGSAHEEFMTHALKILNQLKEKKLEKFKKEIVSLRRATSKSNYSERERMNIADKILTTGILLR
;
A
#
# COMPACT_ATOMS: atom_id res chain seq x y z
N MET A 1 -2.17 20.53 -11.52
CA MET A 1 -2.12 19.03 -11.52
C MET A 1 -3.57 18.54 -11.60
N ASN A 2 -3.93 17.65 -12.53
CA ASN A 2 -5.33 17.20 -12.67
C ASN A 2 -5.75 16.31 -11.47
N SER A 3 -7.06 16.22 -11.19
CA SER A 3 -7.62 15.43 -10.07
C SER A 3 -7.16 13.97 -10.07
N TYR A 4 -6.92 13.42 -11.27
CA TYR A 4 -6.39 12.07 -11.46
C TYR A 4 -4.98 11.89 -10.87
N ASN A 5 -4.03 12.75 -11.26
CA ASN A 5 -2.65 12.69 -10.78
C ASN A 5 -2.54 13.00 -9.29
N GLN A 6 -3.42 13.86 -8.76
CA GLN A 6 -3.49 14.13 -7.32
C GLN A 6 -3.92 12.88 -6.53
N LYS A 7 -4.90 12.12 -7.05
CA LYS A 7 -5.34 10.86 -6.45
C LYS A 7 -4.25 9.79 -6.50
N LEU A 8 -3.57 9.63 -7.63
CA LEU A 8 -2.43 8.69 -7.71
C LEU A 8 -1.32 9.07 -6.74
N TYR A 9 -0.99 10.35 -6.63
CA TYR A 9 -0.01 10.83 -5.67
C TYR A 9 -0.43 10.59 -4.21
N ALA A 10 -1.70 10.80 -3.87
CA ALA A 10 -2.24 10.47 -2.55
C ALA A 10 -2.12 8.97 -2.26
N CYS A 11 -2.42 8.12 -3.25
CA CYS A 11 -2.26 6.67 -3.14
C CYS A 11 -0.79 6.28 -2.89
N TYR A 12 0.17 6.91 -3.60
CA TYR A 12 1.60 6.76 -3.34
C TYR A 12 1.97 7.14 -1.90
N LEU A 13 1.49 8.28 -1.41
CA LEU A 13 1.79 8.74 -0.04
C LEU A 13 1.26 7.77 1.02
N ASP A 14 0.07 7.22 0.83
CA ASP A 14 -0.50 6.23 1.74
C ASP A 14 0.31 4.94 1.73
N LEU A 15 0.69 4.42 0.55
CA LEU A 15 1.53 3.23 0.49
C LEU A 15 2.92 3.47 1.08
N ARG A 16 3.50 4.67 0.92
CA ARG A 16 4.74 5.05 1.60
C ARG A 16 4.58 5.03 3.12
N ARG A 17 3.49 5.59 3.64
CA ARG A 17 3.19 5.57 5.08
C ARG A 17 2.96 4.15 5.59
N ALA A 18 2.22 3.33 4.84
CA ALA A 18 1.97 1.94 5.15
C ALA A 18 3.26 1.13 5.25
N ALA A 19 4.17 1.30 4.28
CA ALA A 19 5.48 0.64 4.30
C ALA A 19 6.28 1.00 5.56
N VAL A 20 6.37 2.29 5.88
CA VAL A 20 7.11 2.77 7.06
C VAL A 20 6.45 2.28 8.36
N SER A 21 5.13 2.38 8.48
CA SER A 21 4.42 1.96 9.70
C SER A 21 4.49 0.45 9.90
N PHE A 22 4.37 -0.35 8.84
CA PHE A 22 4.51 -1.80 8.92
C PHE A 22 5.95 -2.20 9.29
N TYR A 23 6.95 -1.56 8.70
CA TYR A 23 8.35 -1.85 9.02
C TYR A 23 8.69 -1.52 10.48
N LYS A 24 8.19 -0.41 11.02
CA LYS A 24 8.47 -0.01 12.41
C LYS A 24 7.62 -0.76 13.43
N ALA A 25 6.35 -1.00 13.11
CA ALA A 25 5.36 -1.57 14.03
C ALA A 25 4.41 -2.51 13.26
N PRO A 26 4.85 -3.73 12.90
CA PRO A 26 4.06 -4.65 12.08
C PRO A 26 2.78 -5.15 12.77
N GLN A 27 2.73 -5.06 14.11
CA GLN A 27 1.55 -5.45 14.90
C GLN A 27 0.52 -4.32 15.06
N GLY A 28 0.86 -3.08 14.69
CA GLY A 28 -0.06 -1.95 14.78
C GLY A 28 -0.99 -1.86 13.58
N SER A 29 -2.17 -1.25 13.70
CA SER A 29 -3.17 -1.18 12.61
C SER A 29 -2.89 -0.12 11.54
N ALA A 30 -1.99 0.84 11.78
CA ALA A 30 -1.83 2.02 10.94
C ALA A 30 -1.55 1.68 9.46
N HIS A 31 -0.76 0.63 9.20
CA HIS A 31 -0.45 0.21 7.84
C HIS A 31 -1.69 -0.29 7.09
N GLU A 32 -2.63 -0.93 7.79
CA GLU A 32 -3.89 -1.42 7.21
C GLU A 32 -4.82 -0.27 6.83
N GLU A 33 -4.89 0.77 7.66
CA GLU A 33 -5.69 1.98 7.42
C GLU A 33 -5.21 2.69 6.16
N PHE A 34 -3.90 2.89 6.02
CA PHE A 34 -3.31 3.49 4.82
C PHE A 34 -3.54 2.65 3.57
N MET A 35 -3.34 1.33 3.62
CA MET A 35 -3.63 0.45 2.47
C MET A 35 -5.11 0.43 2.10
N THR A 36 -6.01 0.53 3.09
CA THR A 36 -7.45 0.62 2.87
C THR A 36 -7.82 1.93 2.19
N HIS A 37 -7.24 3.04 2.62
CA HIS A 37 -7.44 4.34 1.99
C HIS A 37 -6.92 4.36 0.55
N ALA A 38 -5.72 3.83 0.30
CA ALA A 38 -5.15 3.65 -1.03
C ALA A 38 -6.10 2.87 -1.97
N LEU A 39 -6.65 1.74 -1.51
CA LEU A 39 -7.62 0.96 -2.28
C LEU A 39 -8.90 1.76 -2.59
N LYS A 40 -9.41 2.54 -1.64
CA LYS A 40 -10.58 3.40 -1.84
C LYS A 40 -10.32 4.41 -2.96
N ILE A 41 -9.16 5.05 -2.97
CA ILE A 41 -8.76 5.99 -4.02
C ILE A 41 -8.70 5.27 -5.39
N LEU A 42 -8.02 4.12 -5.48
CA LEU A 42 -7.91 3.38 -6.73
C LEU A 42 -9.27 2.91 -7.26
N ASN A 43 -10.21 2.57 -6.38
CA ASN A 43 -11.58 2.21 -6.78
C ASN A 43 -12.38 3.40 -7.33
N GLN A 44 -12.14 4.61 -6.82
CA GLN A 44 -12.77 5.82 -7.35
C GLN A 44 -12.27 6.19 -8.76
N LEU A 45 -11.04 5.82 -9.10
CA LEU A 45 -10.46 6.13 -10.41
C LEU A 45 -11.03 5.27 -11.55
N LYS A 46 -11.64 4.11 -11.26
CA LYS A 46 -12.31 3.21 -12.23
C LYS A 46 -11.47 2.83 -13.47
N GLU A 47 -10.15 2.84 -13.36
CA GLU A 47 -9.21 2.53 -14.45
C GLU A 47 -8.83 1.04 -14.49
N LYS A 48 -9.00 0.40 -15.66
CA LYS A 48 -8.64 -1.03 -15.86
C LYS A 48 -7.14 -1.28 -15.64
N LYS A 49 -6.27 -0.35 -16.05
CA LYS A 49 -4.82 -0.47 -15.85
C LYS A 49 -4.38 -0.49 -14.38
N LEU A 50 -5.24 0.00 -13.47
CA LEU A 50 -4.96 0.04 -12.03
C LEU A 50 -5.34 -1.26 -11.31
N GLU A 51 -6.04 -2.17 -11.98
CA GLU A 51 -6.56 -3.39 -11.36
C GLU A 51 -5.46 -4.31 -10.82
N LYS A 52 -4.30 -4.34 -11.49
CA LYS A 52 -3.11 -5.06 -11.00
C LYS A 52 -2.62 -4.54 -9.65
N PHE A 53 -2.63 -3.22 -9.46
CA PHE A 53 -2.17 -2.61 -8.21
C PHE A 53 -3.16 -2.84 -7.07
N LYS A 54 -4.47 -2.81 -7.35
CA LYS A 54 -5.48 -3.16 -6.35
C LYS A 54 -5.30 -4.59 -5.85
N LYS A 55 -5.11 -5.54 -6.77
CA LYS A 55 -4.85 -6.96 -6.42
C LYS A 55 -3.58 -7.11 -5.59
N GLU A 56 -2.52 -6.39 -5.95
CA GLU A 56 -1.27 -6.39 -5.20
C GLU A 56 -1.45 -5.83 -3.78
N ILE A 57 -2.13 -4.69 -3.62
CA ILE A 57 -2.38 -4.10 -2.29
C ILE A 57 -3.25 -5.05 -1.43
N VAL A 58 -4.25 -5.73 -2.01
CA VAL A 58 -5.04 -6.74 -1.30
C VAL A 58 -4.17 -7.93 -0.88
N SER A 59 -3.27 -8.39 -1.74
CA SER A 59 -2.30 -9.45 -1.44
C SER A 59 -1.38 -9.03 -0.28
N LEU A 60 -0.85 -7.81 -0.34
CA LEU A 60 0.04 -7.25 0.69
C LEU A 60 -0.69 -7.09 2.04
N ARG A 61 -1.94 -6.63 2.06
CA ARG A 61 -2.75 -6.59 3.29
C ARG A 61 -2.89 -7.96 3.96
N ARG A 62 -3.09 -9.03 3.18
CA ARG A 62 -3.11 -10.40 3.71
C ARG A 62 -1.72 -10.83 4.18
N ALA A 63 -0.68 -10.38 3.50
CA ALA A 63 0.69 -10.64 3.91
C ALA A 63 1.07 -9.92 5.20
N THR A 64 0.44 -8.78 5.53
CA THR A 64 0.66 -8.00 6.77
C THR A 64 -0.18 -8.46 7.97
N SER A 65 -1.14 -9.37 7.79
CA SER A 65 -2.02 -9.85 8.88
C SER A 65 -1.45 -11.03 9.69
N LYS A 66 -0.18 -11.39 9.51
CA LYS A 66 0.47 -12.45 10.31
C LYS A 66 0.92 -11.86 11.63
N SER A 67 0.94 -12.67 12.68
CA SER A 67 1.32 -12.22 14.03
C SER A 67 2.83 -12.31 14.32
N ASN A 68 3.64 -12.91 13.44
CA ASN A 68 5.09 -13.04 13.64
C ASN A 68 5.84 -12.86 12.32
N TYR A 69 6.75 -11.89 12.29
CA TYR A 69 7.63 -11.61 11.15
C TYR A 69 9.09 -11.65 11.60
N SER A 70 9.92 -12.35 10.85
CA SER A 70 11.36 -12.07 10.89
C SER A 70 11.64 -10.66 10.35
N GLU A 71 12.78 -10.07 10.73
CA GLU A 71 13.20 -8.77 10.22
C GLU A 71 13.26 -8.76 8.68
N ARG A 72 13.79 -9.81 8.08
CA ARG A 72 13.89 -9.96 6.61
C ARG A 72 12.51 -10.00 5.94
N GLU A 73 11.55 -10.75 6.48
CA GLU A 73 10.18 -10.77 5.95
C GLU A 73 9.53 -9.40 6.04
N ARG A 74 9.70 -8.73 7.19
CA ARG A 74 9.18 -7.39 7.42
C ARG A 74 9.74 -6.39 6.41
N MET A 75 11.05 -6.41 6.17
CA MET A 75 11.70 -5.59 5.14
C MET A 75 11.14 -5.89 3.75
N ASN A 76 11.09 -7.16 3.36
CA ASN A 76 10.62 -7.57 2.03
C ASN A 76 9.17 -7.13 1.76
N ILE A 77 8.29 -7.23 2.75
CA ILE A 77 6.90 -6.80 2.61
C ILE A 77 6.82 -5.27 2.54
N ALA A 78 7.54 -4.54 3.41
CA ALA A 78 7.58 -3.08 3.37
C ALA A 78 8.10 -2.55 2.03
N ASP A 79 9.15 -3.16 1.48
CA ASP A 79 9.71 -2.81 0.17
C ASP A 79 8.72 -3.06 -0.96
N LYS A 80 7.94 -4.15 -0.91
CA LYS A 80 6.88 -4.41 -1.89
C LYS A 80 5.75 -3.38 -1.81
N ILE A 81 5.34 -3.00 -0.59
CA ILE A 81 4.35 -1.93 -0.39
C ILE A 81 4.86 -0.61 -1.00
N LEU A 82 6.11 -0.23 -0.70
CA LEU A 82 6.72 0.99 -1.22
C LEU A 82 6.87 0.95 -2.75
N THR A 83 7.37 -0.15 -3.30
CA THR A 83 7.53 -0.36 -4.74
C THR A 83 6.19 -0.25 -5.47
N THR A 84 5.14 -0.85 -4.91
CA THR A 84 3.76 -0.73 -5.45
C THR A 84 3.33 0.73 -5.52
N GLY A 85 3.63 1.52 -4.47
CA GLY A 85 3.36 2.95 -4.46
C GLY A 85 4.19 3.74 -5.48
N ILE A 86 5.47 3.43 -5.64
CA ILE A 86 6.36 4.10 -6.61
C ILE A 86 5.87 3.87 -8.04
N LEU A 87 5.43 2.65 -8.37
CA LEU A 87 4.92 2.30 -9.70
C LEU A 87 3.54 2.89 -10.03
N LEU A 88 2.84 3.44 -9.04
CA LEU A 88 1.58 4.16 -9.21
C LEU A 88 1.77 5.67 -9.49
N ARG A 89 2.95 6.22 -9.18
CA ARG A 89 3.29 7.63 -9.37
C ARG A 89 3.69 7.91 -10.82
#